data_AF-A0A4Q8T9J9-F1
#
_entry.id   AF-A0A4Q8T9J9-F1
#
_cell.length_a   1.000
_cell.length_b   1.000
_cell.length_c   1.000
_cell.angle_alpha   90.00
_cell.angle_beta   90.00
_cell.angle_gamma   90.00
#
_symmetry.space_group_name_H-M   'P 1'
#
loop_
_entity.id
_entity.type
_entity.pdbx_description
1 polymer ?
#
loop_
_entity_poly.entity_id
_entity_poly.type
_entity_poly.pdbx_seq_one_letter_code
_entity_poly.pdbx_strand_id
1 'polypeptide(L)'
;MDWQFGAICALFLYSVAITILHVRRSRRFAYRASQFKRRRHVSTTVAKNDDETHFHTAADEAQRLTQTFQKFIPKQFVEHMSNSDVDALGLGYAAENDVAIMFCDIRGFTGFSERITPQELMNFLNSYFTRMNDPIHQNHGFIDKFMGDAIMALFDHREGSSQQKAMDAVNAALDLRKALTIYNGHRKNSNYEPINMGIGIHFGPVIMGTVGSEDRMDTTVIGDSVNIASRLEALTPKYEADIIVSAQVLQTIGSGFPIKTRLLDWVRVKGRKAPIEIYEVLSHLSESEQEKKLAVQTKIAAGIACRINQQWDEAISFFETAVAMSPNDSLAHHHIDVCRIYRSVDFKEDWDGALVY
;
A
#
# COMPACT_ATOMS: atom_id res chain seq x y z
N MET A 1 -58.02 -82.08 57.15
CA MET A 1 -57.08 -82.12 56.00
C MET A 1 -56.72 -80.67 55.62
N ASP A 2 -56.66 -79.75 56.60
CA ASP A 2 -56.88 -78.31 56.37
C ASP A 2 -55.68 -77.43 56.71
N TRP A 3 -54.66 -77.97 57.40
CA TRP A 3 -53.45 -77.20 57.77
C TRP A 3 -52.42 -77.11 56.64
N GLN A 4 -52.39 -78.10 55.73
CA GLN A 4 -51.49 -78.11 54.56
C GLN A 4 -51.89 -77.07 53.50
N PHE A 5 -53.19 -76.80 53.32
CA PHE A 5 -53.66 -75.76 52.40
C PHE A 5 -53.30 -74.34 52.87
N GLY A 6 -53.40 -74.06 54.18
CA GLY A 6 -53.02 -72.76 54.75
C GLY A 6 -51.53 -72.45 54.59
N ALA A 7 -50.66 -73.44 54.79
CA ALA A 7 -49.22 -73.27 54.64
C ALA A 7 -48.80 -73.02 53.17
N ILE A 8 -49.43 -73.70 52.21
CA ILE A 8 -49.18 -73.50 50.77
C ILE A 8 -49.63 -72.10 50.33
N CYS A 9 -50.80 -71.64 50.77
CA CYS A 9 -51.27 -70.28 50.49
C CYS A 9 -50.34 -69.20 51.07
N ALA A 10 -49.82 -69.40 52.29
CA ALA A 10 -48.88 -68.45 52.91
C ALA A 10 -47.54 -68.38 52.15
N LEU A 11 -46.99 -69.51 51.72
CA LEU A 11 -45.77 -69.55 50.89
C LEU A 11 -45.98 -68.91 49.52
N PHE A 12 -47.16 -69.07 48.91
CA PHE A 12 -47.50 -68.43 47.65
C PHE A 12 -47.64 -66.91 47.79
N LEU A 13 -48.31 -66.43 48.85
CA LEU A 13 -48.41 -65.00 49.13
C LEU A 13 -47.04 -64.38 49.43
N TYR A 14 -46.17 -65.10 50.14
CA TYR A 14 -44.81 -64.65 50.44
C TYR A 14 -43.93 -64.60 49.17
N SER A 15 -44.03 -65.59 48.28
CA SER A 15 -43.28 -65.60 47.01
C SER A 15 -43.75 -64.49 46.06
N VAL A 16 -45.06 -64.22 46.00
CA VAL A 16 -45.64 -63.11 45.25
C VAL A 16 -45.16 -61.77 45.81
N ALA A 17 -45.15 -61.60 47.14
CA ALA A 17 -44.69 -60.37 47.79
C ALA A 17 -43.19 -60.11 47.52
N ILE A 18 -42.33 -61.14 47.61
CA ILE A 18 -40.91 -61.05 47.27
C ILE A 18 -40.72 -60.71 45.80
N THR A 19 -41.47 -61.33 44.90
CA THR A 19 -41.39 -61.07 43.46
C THR A 19 -41.78 -59.63 43.16
N ILE A 20 -42.84 -59.11 43.78
CA ILE A 20 -43.26 -57.70 43.66
C ILE A 20 -42.17 -56.75 44.19
N LEU A 21 -41.55 -57.07 45.33
CA LEU A 21 -40.45 -56.28 45.90
C LEU A 21 -39.21 -56.29 44.99
N HIS A 22 -38.85 -57.43 44.41
CA HIS A 22 -37.74 -57.53 43.46
C HIS A 22 -38.01 -56.75 42.17
N VAL A 23 -39.22 -56.86 41.61
CA VAL A 23 -39.65 -56.09 40.43
C VAL A 23 -39.67 -54.59 40.72
N ARG A 24 -40.13 -54.17 41.90
CA ARG A 24 -40.09 -52.76 42.31
C ARG A 24 -38.66 -52.25 42.52
N ARG A 25 -37.75 -53.07 43.06
CA ARG A 25 -36.33 -52.72 43.25
C ARG A 25 -35.59 -52.62 41.92
N SER A 26 -35.81 -53.56 40.99
CA SER A 26 -35.20 -53.53 39.66
C SER A 26 -35.69 -52.36 38.81
N ARG A 27 -36.99 -52.03 38.86
CA ARG A 27 -37.53 -50.81 38.20
C ARG A 27 -36.93 -49.52 38.76
N ARG A 28 -36.76 -49.41 40.09
CA ARG A 28 -36.08 -48.24 40.70
C ARG A 28 -34.61 -48.14 40.29
N PHE A 29 -33.92 -49.28 40.16
CA PHE A 29 -32.52 -49.31 39.72
C PHE A 29 -32.38 -48.91 38.25
N ALA A 30 -33.24 -49.44 37.37
CA ALA A 30 -33.29 -49.07 35.95
C ALA A 30 -33.61 -47.57 35.76
N TYR A 31 -34.54 -47.02 36.55
CA TYR A 31 -34.86 -45.59 36.53
C TYR A 31 -33.70 -44.71 37.03
N ARG A 32 -33.00 -45.12 38.09
CA ARG A 32 -31.80 -44.42 38.58
C ARG A 32 -30.64 -44.50 37.59
N ALA A 33 -30.43 -45.65 36.94
CA ALA A 33 -29.41 -45.83 35.92
C ALA A 33 -29.68 -44.99 34.66
N SER A 34 -30.94 -44.87 34.22
CA SER A 34 -31.32 -44.02 33.08
C SER A 34 -31.19 -42.53 33.41
N GLN A 35 -31.58 -42.10 34.62
CA GLN A 35 -31.33 -40.75 35.13
C GLN A 35 -29.83 -40.41 35.19
N PHE A 36 -28.99 -41.36 35.65
CA PHE A 36 -27.53 -41.16 35.71
C PHE A 36 -26.91 -41.07 34.32
N LYS A 37 -27.31 -41.94 33.38
CA LYS A 37 -26.85 -41.91 31.98
C LYS A 37 -27.28 -40.63 31.28
N ARG A 38 -28.51 -40.14 31.52
CA ARG A 38 -29.03 -38.87 30.99
C ARG A 38 -28.30 -37.67 31.59
N ARG A 39 -28.06 -37.63 32.91
CA ARG A 39 -27.26 -36.58 33.55
C ARG A 39 -25.81 -36.55 33.05
N ARG A 40 -25.18 -37.71 32.88
CA ARG A 40 -23.82 -37.81 32.35
C ARG A 40 -23.76 -37.35 30.90
N HIS A 41 -24.73 -37.74 30.06
CA HIS A 41 -24.82 -37.30 28.67
C HIS A 41 -25.07 -35.79 28.56
N VAL A 42 -26.01 -35.25 29.33
CA VAL A 42 -26.28 -33.80 29.38
C VAL A 42 -25.05 -33.03 29.88
N SER A 43 -24.37 -33.51 30.93
CA SER A 43 -23.14 -32.86 31.43
C SER A 43 -21.99 -32.90 30.43
N THR A 44 -21.82 -33.97 29.64
CA THR A 44 -20.83 -34.02 28.55
C THR A 44 -21.23 -33.17 27.35
N THR A 45 -22.52 -33.07 27.00
CA THR A 45 -22.98 -32.21 25.91
C THR A 45 -22.89 -30.73 26.28
N VAL A 46 -23.22 -30.36 27.52
CA VAL A 46 -23.07 -28.98 28.01
C VAL A 46 -21.59 -28.60 28.07
N ALA A 47 -20.72 -29.43 28.66
CA ALA A 47 -19.28 -29.15 28.67
C ALA A 47 -18.67 -29.05 27.26
N LYS A 48 -19.10 -29.90 26.32
CA LYS A 48 -18.63 -29.86 24.94
C LYS A 48 -19.14 -28.62 24.17
N ASN A 49 -20.38 -28.21 24.42
CA ASN A 49 -20.94 -26.99 23.84
C ASN A 49 -20.29 -25.74 24.43
N ASP A 50 -19.98 -25.74 25.73
CA ASP A 50 -19.27 -24.65 26.43
C ASP A 50 -17.82 -24.53 25.92
N ASP A 51 -17.13 -25.67 25.72
CA ASP A 51 -15.81 -25.69 25.07
C ASP A 51 -15.88 -25.18 23.63
N GLU A 52 -16.80 -25.69 22.80
CA GLU A 52 -16.97 -25.23 21.41
C GLU A 52 -17.32 -23.74 21.34
N THR A 53 -18.19 -23.22 22.20
CA THR A 53 -18.48 -21.78 22.25
C THR A 53 -17.29 -20.96 22.76
N HIS A 54 -16.51 -21.46 23.71
CA HIS A 54 -15.27 -20.80 24.15
C HIS A 54 -14.23 -20.78 23.02
N PHE A 55 -14.06 -21.87 22.28
CA PHE A 55 -13.17 -21.94 21.10
C PHE A 55 -13.63 -20.97 20.00
N HIS A 56 -14.92 -20.92 19.68
CA HIS A 56 -15.45 -19.98 18.70
C HIS A 56 -15.28 -18.51 19.15
N THR A 57 -15.54 -18.22 20.42
CA THR A 57 -15.37 -16.87 20.97
C THR A 57 -13.91 -16.44 20.95
N ALA A 58 -12.99 -17.32 21.34
CA ALA A 58 -11.55 -17.07 21.29
C ALA A 58 -11.03 -16.92 19.85
N ALA A 59 -11.55 -17.72 18.90
CA ALA A 59 -11.22 -17.59 17.49
C ALA A 59 -11.74 -16.26 16.90
N ASP A 60 -12.96 -15.86 17.23
CA ASP A 60 -13.54 -14.58 16.83
C ASP A 60 -12.75 -13.39 17.41
N GLU A 61 -12.33 -13.50 18.67
CA GLU A 61 -11.50 -12.48 19.33
C GLU A 61 -10.12 -12.40 18.69
N ALA A 62 -9.45 -13.54 18.45
CA ALA A 62 -8.18 -13.60 17.74
C ALA A 62 -8.28 -13.04 16.31
N GLN A 63 -9.39 -13.32 15.61
CA GLN A 63 -9.65 -12.76 14.29
C GLN A 63 -9.86 -11.24 14.35
N ARG A 64 -10.61 -10.72 15.33
CA ARG A 64 -10.80 -9.27 15.52
C ARG A 64 -9.50 -8.56 15.86
N LEU A 65 -8.68 -9.16 16.74
CA LEU A 65 -7.35 -8.65 17.08
C LEU A 65 -6.48 -8.61 15.83
N THR A 66 -6.40 -9.70 15.07
CA THR A 66 -5.64 -9.78 13.82
C THR A 66 -6.11 -8.73 12.80
N GLN A 67 -7.42 -8.58 12.60
CA GLN A 67 -7.99 -7.56 11.72
C GLN A 67 -7.64 -6.13 12.18
N THR A 68 -7.55 -5.91 13.49
CA THR A 68 -7.16 -4.61 14.04
C THR A 68 -5.67 -4.36 13.85
N PHE A 69 -4.81 -5.36 14.12
CA PHE A 69 -3.37 -5.28 13.86
C PHE A 69 -3.06 -5.00 12.37
N GLN A 70 -3.81 -5.61 11.45
CA GLN A 70 -3.69 -5.38 10.01
C GLN A 70 -4.04 -3.95 9.56
N LYS A 71 -4.67 -3.13 10.42
CA LYS A 71 -4.88 -1.69 10.13
C LYS A 71 -3.62 -0.87 10.36
N PHE A 72 -2.67 -1.39 11.12
CA PHE A 72 -1.42 -0.71 11.48
C PHE A 72 -0.19 -1.31 10.80
N ILE A 73 -0.26 -2.56 10.37
CA ILE A 73 0.83 -3.27 9.68
C ILE A 73 0.31 -3.76 8.32
N PRO A 74 0.91 -3.34 7.20
CA PRO A 74 0.51 -3.85 5.89
C PRO A 74 0.67 -5.36 5.81
N LYS A 75 -0.36 -6.05 5.31
CA LYS A 75 -0.39 -7.52 5.20
C LYS A 75 0.81 -8.07 4.42
N GLN A 76 1.26 -7.32 3.43
CA GLN A 76 2.38 -7.66 2.56
C GLN A 76 3.68 -7.81 3.35
N PHE A 77 3.90 -6.99 4.39
CA PHE A 77 5.04 -7.19 5.29
C PHE A 77 4.92 -8.50 6.07
N VAL A 78 3.74 -8.79 6.61
CA VAL A 78 3.49 -10.06 7.34
C VAL A 78 3.75 -11.25 6.43
N GLU A 79 3.27 -11.20 5.19
CA GLU A 79 3.52 -12.22 4.19
C GLU A 79 5.02 -12.34 3.85
N HIS A 80 5.82 -11.27 3.95
CA HIS A 80 7.26 -11.31 3.58
C HIS A 80 8.02 -12.01 4.70
N MET A 81 7.60 -11.74 5.93
CA MET A 81 8.15 -12.33 7.14
C MET A 81 7.72 -13.79 7.30
N SER A 82 6.52 -14.19 6.90
CA SER A 82 5.98 -15.56 7.10
C SER A 82 6.60 -16.66 6.23
N ASN A 83 7.44 -16.32 5.25
CA ASN A 83 8.22 -17.31 4.49
C ASN A 83 9.45 -17.81 5.27
N SER A 84 9.79 -17.12 6.35
CA SER A 84 10.68 -17.63 7.40
C SER A 84 9.78 -18.12 8.54
N ASP A 85 10.20 -19.12 9.33
CA ASP A 85 9.43 -19.62 10.49
C ASP A 85 8.72 -18.48 11.22
N VAL A 86 7.50 -18.69 11.74
CA VAL A 86 6.74 -17.63 12.45
C VAL A 86 7.52 -17.07 13.66
N ASP A 87 8.51 -17.82 14.15
CA ASP A 87 9.49 -17.41 15.17
C ASP A 87 10.64 -16.49 14.64
N ALA A 88 10.74 -16.30 13.32
CA ALA A 88 11.69 -15.43 12.63
C ALA A 88 11.17 -13.99 12.43
N LEU A 89 10.00 -13.65 13.00
CA LEU A 89 9.53 -12.28 13.25
C LEU A 89 10.39 -11.55 14.32
N GLY A 90 11.68 -11.83 14.33
CA GLY A 90 12.65 -11.18 15.19
C GLY A 90 13.02 -9.79 14.67
N LEU A 91 13.45 -8.94 15.60
CA LEU A 91 14.14 -7.70 15.25
C LEU A 91 15.32 -7.96 14.31
N GLY A 92 15.43 -7.16 13.25
CA GLY A 92 16.54 -7.23 12.31
C GLY A 92 16.33 -8.16 11.11
N TYR A 93 15.11 -8.67 10.89
CA TYR A 93 14.77 -9.29 9.60
C TYR A 93 14.97 -8.26 8.48
N ALA A 94 15.65 -8.66 7.41
CA ALA A 94 15.94 -7.81 6.26
C ALA A 94 16.00 -8.68 4.99
N ALA A 95 15.21 -8.32 3.99
CA ALA A 95 15.23 -8.95 2.67
C ALA A 95 15.36 -7.88 1.58
N GLU A 96 16.31 -8.08 0.67
CA GLU A 96 16.46 -7.24 -0.52
C GLU A 96 15.46 -7.67 -1.60
N ASN A 97 14.72 -6.70 -2.12
CA ASN A 97 13.69 -6.93 -3.14
C ASN A 97 13.70 -5.79 -4.16
N ASP A 98 13.58 -6.14 -5.44
CA ASP A 98 13.34 -5.17 -6.51
C ASP A 98 11.84 -4.86 -6.60
N VAL A 99 11.50 -3.59 -6.36
CA VAL A 99 10.12 -3.11 -6.32
C VAL A 99 10.01 -1.75 -7.01
N ALA A 100 8.80 -1.39 -7.44
CA ALA A 100 8.51 0.02 -7.71
C ALA A 100 8.09 0.73 -6.42
N ILE A 101 8.65 1.91 -6.19
CA ILE A 101 8.33 2.81 -5.07
C ILE A 101 7.65 4.04 -5.63
N MET A 102 6.54 4.42 -5.02
CA MET A 102 5.79 5.63 -5.33
C MET A 102 5.72 6.53 -4.09
N PHE A 103 6.01 7.81 -4.30
CA PHE A 103 5.64 8.88 -3.38
C PHE A 103 4.58 9.75 -4.04
N CYS A 104 3.58 10.16 -3.27
CA CYS A 104 2.53 11.06 -3.69
C CYS A 104 2.32 12.11 -2.59
N ASP A 105 2.26 13.40 -2.94
CA ASP A 105 2.07 14.49 -1.96
C ASP A 105 1.12 15.58 -2.48
N ILE A 106 0.37 16.23 -1.58
CA ILE A 106 -0.59 17.27 -1.96
C ILE A 106 0.15 18.60 -2.12
N ARG A 107 0.01 19.20 -3.31
CA ARG A 107 0.62 20.50 -3.60
C ARG A 107 0.01 21.60 -2.73
N GLY A 108 0.87 22.32 -2.02
CA GLY A 108 0.46 23.46 -1.21
C GLY A 108 -0.28 23.08 0.08
N PHE A 109 -0.12 21.84 0.55
CA PHE A 109 -0.81 21.35 1.75
C PHE A 109 -0.50 22.13 3.02
N THR A 110 0.75 22.56 3.24
CA THR A 110 1.12 23.37 4.41
C THR A 110 0.24 24.62 4.51
N GLY A 111 0.12 25.38 3.43
CA GLY A 111 -0.75 26.56 3.41
C GLY A 111 -2.22 26.19 3.56
N PHE A 112 -2.66 25.06 3.01
CA PHE A 112 -4.04 24.58 3.18
C PHE A 112 -4.36 24.20 4.63
N SER A 113 -3.48 23.47 5.30
CA SER A 113 -3.68 22.97 6.66
C SER A 113 -3.70 24.07 7.71
N GLU A 114 -2.98 25.18 7.49
CA GLU A 114 -3.00 26.37 8.35
C GLU A 114 -4.35 27.11 8.37
N ARG A 115 -5.23 26.88 7.38
CA ARG A 115 -6.49 27.61 7.21
C ARG A 115 -7.73 26.86 7.70
N ILE A 116 -7.59 25.64 8.19
CA ILE A 116 -8.71 24.79 8.60
C ILE A 116 -8.55 24.30 10.04
N THR A 117 -9.65 23.92 10.68
CA THR A 117 -9.58 23.40 12.05
C THR A 117 -8.94 22.01 12.08
N PRO A 118 -8.34 21.58 13.22
CA PRO A 118 -7.74 20.25 13.34
C PRO A 118 -8.70 19.11 12.99
N GLN A 119 -9.97 19.22 13.39
CA GLN A 119 -10.97 18.17 13.10
C GLN A 119 -11.33 18.13 11.61
N GLU A 120 -11.46 19.29 10.96
CA GLU A 120 -11.68 19.36 9.51
C GLU A 120 -10.50 18.80 8.73
N LEU A 121 -9.26 19.08 9.18
CA LEU A 121 -8.05 18.52 8.61
C LEU A 121 -8.04 17.00 8.69
N MET A 122 -8.35 16.44 9.86
CA MET A 122 -8.43 14.98 10.03
C MET A 122 -9.53 14.36 9.16
N ASN A 123 -10.69 14.99 9.07
CA ASN A 123 -11.78 14.52 8.20
C ASN A 123 -11.38 14.57 6.71
N PHE A 124 -10.67 15.63 6.32
CA PHE A 124 -10.12 15.78 4.97
C PHE A 124 -9.11 14.67 4.65
N LEU A 125 -8.09 14.49 5.51
CA LEU A 125 -7.06 13.48 5.31
C LEU A 125 -7.65 12.07 5.22
N ASN A 126 -8.56 11.72 6.15
CA ASN A 126 -9.24 10.43 6.10
C ASN A 126 -10.04 10.26 4.79
N SER A 127 -10.76 11.29 4.35
CA SER A 127 -11.49 11.25 3.06
C SER A 127 -10.55 11.15 1.86
N TYR A 128 -9.39 11.80 1.90
CA TYR A 128 -8.39 11.78 0.83
C TYR A 128 -7.73 10.40 0.75
N PHE A 129 -7.17 9.91 1.86
CA PHE A 129 -6.50 8.61 1.93
C PHE A 129 -7.41 7.46 1.56
N THR A 130 -8.68 7.48 2.00
CA THR A 130 -9.66 6.45 1.60
C THR A 130 -9.76 6.34 0.07
N ARG A 131 -9.72 7.46 -0.64
CA ARG A 131 -9.88 7.50 -2.11
C ARG A 131 -8.59 7.19 -2.86
N MET A 132 -7.44 7.49 -2.28
CA MET A 132 -6.14 7.21 -2.89
C MET A 132 -5.69 5.75 -2.64
N ASN A 133 -6.19 5.13 -1.57
CA ASN A 133 -5.90 3.74 -1.25
C ASN A 133 -6.39 2.78 -2.35
N ASP A 134 -7.59 3.00 -2.89
CA ASP A 134 -8.21 2.09 -3.85
C ASP A 134 -7.40 1.94 -5.15
N PRO A 135 -6.97 3.02 -5.85
CA PRO A 135 -6.10 2.92 -7.03
C PRO A 135 -4.79 2.15 -6.79
N ILE A 136 -4.16 2.34 -5.62
CA ILE A 136 -2.91 1.68 -5.26
C ILE A 136 -3.16 0.17 -5.12
N HIS A 137 -4.18 -0.20 -4.35
CA HIS A 137 -4.52 -1.60 -4.12
C HIS A 137 -5.00 -2.33 -5.39
N GLN A 138 -5.79 -1.68 -6.24
CA GLN A 138 -6.28 -2.27 -7.49
C GLN A 138 -5.16 -2.59 -8.49
N ASN A 139 -4.03 -1.91 -8.35
CA ASN A 139 -2.83 -2.13 -9.14
C ASN A 139 -1.75 -2.86 -8.33
N HIS A 140 -2.15 -3.80 -7.46
CA HIS A 140 -1.23 -4.70 -6.71
C HIS A 140 -0.20 -4.00 -5.82
N GLY A 141 -0.41 -2.72 -5.52
CA GLY A 141 0.39 -1.96 -4.58
C GLY A 141 -0.18 -2.00 -3.16
N PHE A 142 0.61 -1.52 -2.21
CA PHE A 142 0.16 -1.26 -0.86
C PHE A 142 0.81 -0.01 -0.30
N ILE A 143 0.09 0.67 0.60
CA ILE A 143 0.62 1.82 1.32
C ILE A 143 1.52 1.29 2.44
N ASP A 144 2.80 1.67 2.41
CA ASP A 144 3.74 1.40 3.50
C ASP A 144 3.44 2.33 4.68
N LYS A 145 3.34 3.63 4.42
CA LYS A 145 2.99 4.63 5.43
C LYS A 145 2.44 5.92 4.86
N PHE A 146 1.74 6.65 5.73
CA PHE A 146 1.37 8.06 5.55
C PHE A 146 2.37 8.96 6.27
N MET A 147 2.76 10.07 5.65
CA MET A 147 3.71 11.06 6.21
C MET A 147 3.12 12.46 6.08
N GLY A 148 2.30 12.86 7.06
CA GLY A 148 1.48 14.06 6.91
C GLY A 148 0.36 13.79 5.91
N ASP A 149 0.37 14.49 4.78
CA ASP A 149 -0.49 14.28 3.61
C ASP A 149 0.14 13.41 2.52
N ALA A 150 1.44 13.13 2.62
CA ALA A 150 2.14 12.28 1.68
C ALA A 150 1.82 10.79 1.88
N ILE A 151 1.77 10.06 0.77
CA ILE A 151 1.62 8.61 0.71
C ILE A 151 2.91 8.01 0.15
N MET A 152 3.46 7.02 0.85
CA MET A 152 4.47 6.12 0.31
C MET A 152 3.85 4.76 0.04
N ALA A 153 3.96 4.30 -1.20
CA ALA A 153 3.44 3.00 -1.64
C ALA A 153 4.52 2.17 -2.31
N LEU A 154 4.40 0.86 -2.14
CA LEU A 154 5.26 -0.14 -2.76
C LEU A 154 4.45 -1.05 -3.68
N PHE A 155 5.06 -1.40 -4.80
CA PHE A 155 4.54 -2.33 -5.79
C PHE A 155 5.51 -3.49 -5.88
N ASP A 156 5.37 -4.42 -4.93
CA ASP A 156 6.19 -5.64 -4.89
C ASP A 156 5.56 -6.80 -5.66
N HIS A 157 4.23 -6.84 -5.87
CA HIS A 157 3.51 -7.90 -6.60
C HIS A 157 4.31 -9.21 -6.76
N ARG A 158 4.34 -10.04 -5.71
CA ARG A 158 5.28 -11.17 -5.57
C ARG A 158 5.34 -12.14 -6.73
N GLU A 159 4.18 -12.48 -7.27
CA GLU A 159 4.05 -13.39 -8.40
C GLU A 159 4.30 -12.68 -9.75
N GLY A 160 4.42 -11.35 -9.71
CA GLY A 160 4.68 -10.50 -10.85
C GLY A 160 6.16 -10.34 -11.16
N SER A 161 6.46 -10.30 -12.44
CA SER A 161 7.77 -9.89 -12.97
C SER A 161 8.09 -8.43 -12.61
N SER A 162 9.37 -8.06 -12.65
CA SER A 162 9.81 -6.66 -12.50
C SER A 162 9.07 -5.70 -13.45
N GLN A 163 8.79 -6.17 -14.68
CA GLN A 163 7.99 -5.43 -15.66
C GLN A 163 6.59 -5.14 -15.13
N GLN A 164 5.89 -6.14 -14.60
CA GLN A 164 4.55 -5.99 -14.02
C GLN A 164 4.56 -5.04 -12.83
N LYS A 165 5.50 -5.20 -11.90
CA LYS A 165 5.66 -4.32 -10.73
C LYS A 165 5.82 -2.84 -11.13
N ALA A 166 6.64 -2.57 -12.15
CA ALA A 166 6.83 -1.21 -12.67
C ALA A 166 5.58 -0.67 -13.39
N MET A 167 4.87 -1.52 -14.16
CA MET A 167 3.61 -1.15 -14.80
C MET A 167 2.50 -0.87 -13.80
N ASP A 168 2.38 -1.71 -12.77
CA ASP A 168 1.44 -1.58 -11.65
C ASP A 168 1.57 -0.19 -11.00
N ALA A 169 2.81 0.26 -10.72
CA ALA A 169 3.05 1.60 -10.18
C ALA A 169 2.61 2.73 -11.12
N VAL A 170 2.91 2.64 -12.42
CA VAL A 170 2.50 3.67 -13.38
C VAL A 170 0.98 3.70 -13.55
N ASN A 171 0.33 2.54 -13.65
CA ASN A 171 -1.12 2.44 -13.76
C ASN A 171 -1.81 2.99 -12.50
N ALA A 172 -1.28 2.68 -11.31
CA ALA A 172 -1.75 3.26 -10.06
C ALA A 172 -1.67 4.79 -10.08
N ALA A 173 -0.58 5.37 -10.59
CA ALA A 173 -0.45 6.83 -10.70
C ALA A 173 -1.50 7.43 -11.63
N LEU A 174 -1.78 6.79 -12.77
CA LEU A 174 -2.82 7.23 -13.69
C LEU A 174 -4.22 7.16 -13.03
N ASP A 175 -4.50 6.09 -12.31
CA ASP A 175 -5.78 5.91 -11.61
C ASP A 175 -5.91 6.84 -10.40
N LEU A 176 -4.82 7.15 -9.70
CA LEU A 176 -4.76 8.20 -8.69
C LEU A 176 -5.17 9.56 -9.28
N ARG A 177 -4.65 9.96 -10.45
CA ARG A 177 -5.06 11.21 -11.11
C ARG A 177 -6.55 11.23 -11.45
N LYS A 178 -7.12 10.10 -11.89
CA LYS A 178 -8.57 9.98 -12.15
C LYS A 178 -9.37 10.10 -10.85
N ALA A 179 -8.96 9.39 -9.79
CA ALA A 179 -9.60 9.44 -8.49
C ALA A 179 -9.57 10.86 -7.89
N LEU A 180 -8.46 11.59 -8.05
CA LEU A 180 -8.34 12.98 -7.65
C LEU A 180 -9.29 13.89 -8.42
N THR A 181 -9.42 13.70 -9.73
CA THR A 181 -10.36 14.46 -10.57
C THR A 181 -11.80 14.29 -10.08
N ILE A 182 -12.20 13.05 -9.80
CA ILE A 182 -13.52 12.74 -9.24
C ILE A 182 -13.68 13.38 -7.86
N TYR A 183 -12.68 13.26 -7.00
CA TYR A 183 -12.70 13.83 -5.66
C TYR A 183 -12.83 15.36 -5.69
N ASN A 184 -12.11 16.04 -6.58
CA ASN A 184 -12.24 17.48 -6.78
C ASN A 184 -13.62 17.90 -7.27
N GLY A 185 -14.30 17.06 -8.07
CA GLY A 185 -15.71 17.26 -8.42
C GLY A 185 -16.62 17.27 -7.19
N HIS A 186 -16.44 16.30 -6.27
CA HIS A 186 -17.18 16.26 -5.01
C HIS A 186 -16.87 17.43 -4.09
N ARG A 187 -15.59 17.82 -4.00
CA ARG A 187 -15.13 18.99 -3.23
C ARG A 187 -15.80 20.26 -3.72
N LYS A 188 -15.78 20.49 -5.04
CA LYS A 188 -16.42 21.64 -5.68
C LYS A 188 -17.92 21.69 -5.40
N ASN A 189 -18.62 20.56 -5.49
CA ASN A 189 -20.05 20.47 -5.16
C ASN A 189 -20.36 20.77 -3.69
N SER A 190 -19.34 20.70 -2.82
CA SER A 190 -19.42 21.01 -1.39
C SER A 190 -18.78 22.36 -1.05
N ASN A 191 -18.51 23.22 -2.04
CA ASN A 191 -17.83 24.51 -1.91
C ASN A 191 -16.41 24.45 -1.29
N TYR A 192 -15.71 23.33 -1.46
CA TYR A 192 -14.29 23.22 -1.12
C TYR A 192 -13.41 23.44 -2.34
N GLU A 193 -12.29 24.13 -2.14
CA GLU A 193 -11.26 24.31 -3.17
C GLU A 193 -10.71 22.97 -3.64
N PRO A 194 -10.48 22.79 -4.95
CA PRO A 194 -9.82 21.61 -5.49
C PRO A 194 -8.38 21.55 -4.99
N ILE A 195 -7.85 20.33 -4.91
CA ILE A 195 -6.47 20.05 -4.56
C ILE A 195 -5.72 19.50 -5.78
N ASN A 196 -4.40 19.62 -5.79
CA ASN A 196 -3.55 18.92 -6.76
C ASN A 196 -2.50 18.09 -6.02
N MET A 197 -1.93 17.08 -6.67
CA MET A 197 -0.88 16.24 -6.09
C MET A 197 0.23 15.96 -7.10
N GLY A 198 1.45 15.81 -6.58
CA GLY A 198 2.62 15.33 -7.31
C GLY A 198 2.85 13.86 -7.06
N ILE A 199 3.32 13.12 -8.07
CA ILE A 199 3.69 11.71 -7.94
C ILE A 199 5.11 11.49 -8.47
N GLY A 200 5.96 10.85 -7.66
CA GLY A 200 7.30 10.41 -8.03
C GLY A 200 7.42 8.89 -8.00
N ILE A 201 7.93 8.26 -9.06
CA ILE A 201 8.08 6.80 -9.15
C ILE A 201 9.49 6.41 -9.55
N HIS A 202 10.05 5.44 -8.82
CA HIS A 202 11.31 4.80 -9.16
C HIS A 202 11.20 3.29 -9.00
N PHE A 203 12.01 2.54 -9.76
CA PHE A 203 12.11 1.09 -9.65
C PHE A 203 13.54 0.73 -9.27
N GLY A 204 13.71 -0.15 -8.28
CA GLY A 204 15.02 -0.65 -7.89
C GLY A 204 15.01 -1.40 -6.56
N PRO A 205 16.19 -1.76 -6.07
CA PRO A 205 16.33 -2.59 -4.88
C PRO A 205 16.00 -1.80 -3.61
N VAL A 206 15.28 -2.45 -2.70
CA VAL A 206 15.03 -1.97 -1.35
C VAL A 206 15.24 -3.09 -0.34
N ILE A 207 15.62 -2.70 0.87
CA ILE A 207 15.63 -3.60 2.02
C ILE A 207 14.29 -3.43 2.74
N MET A 208 13.48 -4.48 2.76
CA MET A 208 12.27 -4.57 3.57
C MET A 208 12.57 -5.34 4.85
N GLY A 209 12.19 -4.78 6.00
CA GLY A 209 12.54 -5.37 7.28
C GLY A 209 11.79 -4.81 8.49
N THR A 210 12.20 -5.25 9.67
CA THR A 210 11.71 -4.73 10.96
C THR A 210 12.83 -4.03 11.71
N VAL A 211 12.53 -2.86 12.29
CA VAL A 211 13.46 -2.07 13.10
C VAL A 211 12.78 -1.62 14.39
N GLY A 212 13.54 -1.49 15.47
CA GLY A 212 13.03 -0.99 16.74
C GLY A 212 13.73 -1.61 17.95
N SER A 213 12.93 -1.93 18.96
CA SER A 213 13.32 -2.64 20.20
C SER A 213 12.34 -3.78 20.48
N GLU A 214 12.64 -4.67 21.44
CA GLU A 214 11.77 -5.80 21.81
C GLU A 214 10.32 -5.35 22.12
N ASP A 215 10.16 -4.19 22.76
CA ASP A 215 8.86 -3.65 23.16
C ASP A 215 8.14 -2.84 22.06
N ARG A 216 8.84 -2.51 20.96
CA ARG A 216 8.30 -1.70 19.87
C ARG A 216 9.05 -1.96 18.56
N MET A 217 8.38 -2.60 17.62
CA MET A 217 8.88 -2.86 16.27
C MET A 217 8.05 -2.10 15.23
N ASP A 218 8.72 -1.51 14.25
CA ASP A 218 8.10 -0.92 13.07
C ASP A 218 8.62 -1.64 11.81
N THR A 219 7.75 -1.81 10.82
CA THR A 219 8.18 -2.23 9.48
C THR A 219 8.86 -1.06 8.78
N THR A 220 9.92 -1.37 8.04
CA THR A 220 10.72 -0.35 7.36
C THR A 220 11.12 -0.81 5.97
N VAL A 221 11.23 0.17 5.09
CA VAL A 221 11.76 0.05 3.74
C VAL A 221 12.90 1.04 3.65
N ILE A 222 14.11 0.53 3.41
CA ILE A 222 15.31 1.36 3.37
C ILE A 222 16.05 1.08 2.07
N GLY A 223 16.54 2.12 1.42
CA GLY A 223 17.35 1.99 0.21
C GLY A 223 17.52 3.31 -0.51
N ASP A 224 18.52 3.40 -1.37
CA ASP A 224 18.71 4.55 -2.25
C ASP A 224 17.48 4.75 -3.15
N SER A 225 16.84 3.66 -3.59
CA SER A 225 15.65 3.70 -4.42
C SER A 225 14.45 4.40 -3.77
N VAL A 226 14.27 4.28 -2.44
CA VAL A 226 13.24 5.01 -1.69
C VAL A 226 13.52 6.51 -1.72
N ASN A 227 14.78 6.90 -1.48
CA ASN A 227 15.20 8.30 -1.52
C ASN A 227 15.06 8.90 -2.92
N ILE A 228 15.36 8.14 -3.98
CA ILE A 228 15.15 8.59 -5.36
C ILE A 228 13.67 8.88 -5.60
N ALA A 229 12.77 7.93 -5.31
CA ALA A 229 11.33 8.11 -5.52
C ALA A 229 10.79 9.36 -4.81
N SER A 230 11.15 9.56 -3.53
CA SER A 230 10.73 10.75 -2.76
C SER A 230 11.19 12.07 -3.39
N ARG A 231 12.38 12.08 -3.99
CA ARG A 231 12.92 13.29 -4.62
C ARG A 231 12.32 13.54 -5.99
N LEU A 232 11.97 12.49 -6.72
CA LEU A 232 11.22 12.66 -7.97
C LEU A 232 9.86 13.31 -7.70
N GLU A 233 9.18 12.92 -6.63
CA GLU A 233 7.94 13.56 -6.18
C GLU A 233 8.21 15.05 -5.87
N ALA A 234 9.22 15.35 -5.07
CA ALA A 234 9.57 16.74 -4.71
C ALA A 234 9.96 17.63 -5.90
N LEU A 235 10.34 17.03 -7.04
CA LEU A 235 10.61 17.74 -8.30
C LEU A 235 9.34 18.05 -9.11
N THR A 236 8.22 17.42 -8.79
CA THR A 236 6.95 17.60 -9.51
C THR A 236 6.48 19.06 -9.57
N PRO A 237 6.58 19.90 -8.51
CA PRO A 237 6.15 21.29 -8.60
C PRO A 237 7.11 22.10 -9.46
N LYS A 238 8.41 21.77 -9.44
CA LYS A 238 9.45 22.49 -10.18
C LYS A 238 9.33 22.32 -11.69
N TYR A 239 9.06 21.09 -12.13
CA TYR A 239 8.84 20.78 -13.55
C TYR A 239 7.39 20.95 -13.99
N GLU A 240 6.51 21.39 -13.08
CA GLU A 240 5.07 21.49 -13.29
C GLU A 240 4.45 20.21 -13.87
N ALA A 241 5.00 19.05 -13.48
CA ALA A 241 4.63 17.74 -13.98
C ALA A 241 3.87 16.97 -12.90
N ASP A 242 2.68 16.44 -13.19
CA ASP A 242 1.89 15.74 -12.17
C ASP A 242 2.51 14.38 -11.78
N ILE A 243 3.13 13.69 -12.73
CA ILE A 243 3.75 12.37 -12.54
C ILE A 243 5.16 12.39 -13.12
N ILE A 244 6.16 12.18 -12.28
CA ILE A 244 7.57 12.03 -12.67
C ILE A 244 8.02 10.59 -12.41
N VAL A 245 8.66 9.98 -13.41
CA VAL A 245 9.26 8.67 -13.30
C VAL A 245 10.74 8.72 -13.68
N SER A 246 11.57 7.90 -13.04
CA SER A 246 12.95 7.71 -13.50
C SER A 246 13.00 6.91 -14.80
N ALA A 247 14.05 7.08 -15.60
CA ALA A 247 14.33 6.25 -16.78
C ALA A 247 14.34 4.74 -16.45
N GLN A 248 14.78 4.36 -15.25
CA GLN A 248 14.78 2.96 -14.80
C GLN A 248 13.38 2.34 -14.84
N VAL A 249 12.32 3.09 -14.50
CA VAL A 249 10.94 2.60 -14.57
C VAL A 249 10.58 2.26 -16.02
N LEU A 250 10.89 3.16 -16.96
CA LEU A 250 10.59 2.96 -18.39
C LEU A 250 11.40 1.81 -18.99
N GLN A 251 12.67 1.67 -18.58
CA GLN A 251 13.52 0.55 -18.99
C GLN A 251 12.98 -0.79 -18.48
N THR A 252 12.53 -0.85 -17.22
CA THR A 252 11.95 -2.06 -16.63
C THR A 252 10.62 -2.43 -17.29
N ILE A 253 9.79 -1.45 -17.67
CA ILE A 253 8.52 -1.70 -18.40
C ILE A 253 8.79 -2.22 -19.83
N GLY A 254 9.84 -1.70 -20.47
CA GLY A 254 10.20 -2.03 -21.84
C GLY A 254 9.28 -1.41 -22.89
N SER A 255 9.59 -1.64 -24.17
CA SER A 255 8.89 -1.01 -25.31
C SER A 255 7.50 -1.61 -25.62
N GLY A 256 7.08 -2.64 -24.88
CA GLY A 256 5.84 -3.38 -25.15
C GLY A 256 4.56 -2.70 -24.64
N PHE A 257 4.68 -1.62 -23.86
CA PHE A 257 3.53 -0.97 -23.24
C PHE A 257 3.47 0.52 -23.62
N PRO A 258 2.37 1.00 -24.24
CA PRO A 258 2.30 2.36 -24.77
C PRO A 258 2.02 3.37 -23.65
N ILE A 259 3.06 3.77 -22.92
CA ILE A 259 2.99 4.93 -22.01
C ILE A 259 3.54 6.13 -22.76
N LYS A 260 2.72 7.16 -22.94
CA LYS A 260 3.19 8.42 -23.50
C LYS A 260 3.96 9.15 -22.43
N THR A 261 5.24 9.40 -22.70
CA THR A 261 6.14 10.11 -21.80
C THR A 261 6.90 11.19 -22.55
N ARG A 262 7.42 12.17 -21.81
CA ARG A 262 8.37 13.15 -22.33
C ARG A 262 9.57 13.26 -21.41
N LEU A 263 10.74 13.51 -21.98
CA LEU A 263 11.97 13.77 -21.22
C LEU A 263 11.80 15.11 -20.50
N LEU A 264 12.02 15.11 -19.19
CA LEU A 264 12.08 16.35 -18.42
C LEU A 264 13.52 16.84 -18.34
N ASP A 265 14.41 16.00 -17.83
CA ASP A 265 15.76 16.42 -17.49
C ASP A 265 16.69 15.24 -17.11
N TRP A 266 17.95 15.60 -16.88
CA TRP A 266 18.95 14.79 -16.22
C TRP A 266 19.35 15.46 -14.88
N VAL A 267 18.98 14.82 -13.76
CA VAL A 267 19.10 15.40 -12.42
C VAL A 267 20.01 14.58 -11.52
N ARG A 268 20.72 15.26 -10.62
CA ARG A 268 21.47 14.64 -9.54
C ARG A 268 20.74 14.84 -8.24
N VAL A 269 20.30 13.73 -7.66
CA VAL A 269 19.69 13.71 -6.33
C VAL A 269 20.77 13.69 -5.23
N LYS A 270 20.53 14.40 -4.13
CA LYS A 270 21.48 14.54 -3.01
C LYS A 270 22.04 13.19 -2.53
N GLY A 271 23.36 13.05 -2.42
CA GLY A 271 23.97 11.80 -1.94
C GLY A 271 24.15 10.72 -3.00
N ARG A 272 23.80 10.97 -4.28
CA ARG A 272 24.15 10.07 -5.40
C ARG A 272 25.17 10.71 -6.35
N LYS A 273 26.15 9.90 -6.76
CA LYS A 273 27.19 10.28 -7.73
C LYS A 273 26.77 10.07 -9.19
N ALA A 274 25.82 9.18 -9.47
CA ALA A 274 25.29 9.00 -10.82
C ALA A 274 24.02 9.86 -10.98
N PRO A 275 23.93 10.65 -12.06
CA PRO A 275 22.73 11.42 -12.35
C PRO A 275 21.66 10.52 -12.96
N ILE A 276 20.40 10.89 -12.78
CA ILE A 276 19.22 10.12 -13.18
C ILE A 276 18.44 10.91 -14.21
N GLU A 277 18.13 10.27 -15.32
CA GLU A 277 17.24 10.80 -16.32
C GLU A 277 15.77 10.63 -15.87
N ILE A 278 14.96 11.68 -16.01
CA ILE A 278 13.60 11.74 -15.49
C ILE A 278 12.61 12.14 -16.58
N TYR A 279 11.41 11.55 -16.49
CA TYR A 279 10.37 11.66 -17.50
C TYR A 279 9.05 12.05 -16.86
N GLU A 280 8.26 12.85 -17.57
CA GLU A 280 6.85 13.09 -17.23
C GLU A 280 5.99 12.03 -17.92
N VAL A 281 5.06 11.44 -17.17
CA VAL A 281 4.02 10.59 -17.75
C VAL A 281 2.85 11.46 -18.17
N LEU A 282 2.42 11.32 -19.42
CA LEU A 282 1.43 12.18 -20.06
C LEU A 282 0.06 11.51 -20.22
N SER A 283 -0.03 10.20 -20.00
CA SER A 283 -1.23 9.41 -20.31
C SER A 283 -2.48 9.80 -19.51
N HIS A 284 -2.37 10.62 -18.46
CA HIS A 284 -3.52 11.17 -17.73
C HIS A 284 -4.05 12.50 -18.30
N LEU A 285 -3.31 13.15 -19.20
CA LEU A 285 -3.70 14.41 -19.84
C LEU A 285 -4.61 14.17 -21.04
N SER A 286 -5.27 15.21 -21.53
CA SER A 286 -6.05 15.12 -22.78
C SER A 286 -5.13 14.88 -23.99
N GLU A 287 -5.65 14.27 -25.06
CA GLU A 287 -4.86 14.00 -26.28
C GLU A 287 -4.22 15.28 -26.85
N SER A 288 -4.95 16.40 -26.84
CA SER A 288 -4.43 17.70 -27.30
C SER A 288 -3.26 18.21 -26.46
N GLU A 289 -3.30 18.02 -25.14
CA GLU A 289 -2.18 18.40 -24.25
C GLU A 289 -0.97 17.49 -24.46
N GLN A 290 -1.21 16.19 -24.62
CA GLN A 290 -0.15 15.22 -24.93
C GLN A 290 0.56 15.59 -26.24
N GLU A 291 -0.20 15.88 -27.31
CA GLU A 291 0.35 16.27 -28.61
C GLU A 291 1.20 17.54 -28.53
N LYS A 292 0.72 18.58 -27.83
CA LYS A 292 1.48 19.83 -27.65
C LYS A 292 2.81 19.59 -26.93
N LYS A 293 2.77 18.81 -25.84
CA LYS A 293 3.97 18.46 -25.06
C LYS A 293 4.95 17.58 -25.86
N LEU A 294 4.44 16.65 -26.66
CA LEU A 294 5.26 15.77 -27.49
C LEU A 294 5.83 16.48 -28.73
N ALA A 295 5.13 17.49 -29.27
CA ALA A 295 5.58 18.24 -30.44
C ALA A 295 6.95 18.93 -30.24
N VAL A 296 7.25 19.33 -29.00
CA VAL A 296 8.51 20.00 -28.64
C VAL A 296 9.59 19.06 -28.10
N GLN A 297 9.25 17.79 -27.85
CA GLN A 297 10.11 16.81 -27.18
C GLN A 297 11.48 16.65 -27.85
N THR A 298 11.54 16.64 -29.18
CA THR A 298 12.81 16.52 -29.92
C THR A 298 13.71 17.74 -29.70
N LYS A 299 13.13 18.94 -29.56
CA LYS A 299 13.88 20.17 -29.28
C LYS A 299 14.35 20.20 -27.83
N ILE A 300 13.51 19.77 -26.88
CA ILE A 300 13.90 19.61 -25.48
C ILE A 300 15.10 18.65 -25.35
N ALA A 301 15.03 17.47 -25.97
CA ALA A 301 16.12 16.49 -25.93
C ALA A 301 17.43 17.03 -26.53
N ALA A 302 17.36 17.70 -27.69
CA ALA A 302 18.53 18.31 -28.31
C ALA A 302 19.13 19.43 -27.45
N GLY A 303 18.30 20.29 -26.86
CA GLY A 303 18.74 21.36 -25.96
C GLY A 303 19.41 20.81 -24.70
N ILE A 304 18.85 19.76 -24.10
CA ILE A 304 19.46 19.08 -22.93
C ILE A 304 20.82 18.49 -23.31
N ALA A 305 20.94 17.84 -24.47
CA ALA A 305 22.20 17.28 -24.94
C ALA A 305 23.28 18.36 -25.13
N CYS A 306 22.94 19.51 -25.71
CA CYS A 306 23.85 20.65 -25.80
C CYS A 306 24.23 21.19 -24.41
N ARG A 307 23.24 21.34 -23.51
CA ARG A 307 23.46 21.83 -22.15
C ARG A 307 24.44 20.96 -21.35
N ILE A 308 24.32 19.63 -21.45
CA ILE A 308 25.23 18.68 -20.80
C ILE A 308 26.68 18.89 -21.28
N ASN A 309 26.86 19.26 -22.55
CA ASN A 309 28.17 19.55 -23.15
C ASN A 309 28.60 21.03 -23.01
N GLN A 310 27.93 21.82 -22.15
CA GLN A 310 28.21 23.25 -21.95
C GLN A 310 28.09 24.12 -23.22
N GLN A 311 27.35 23.65 -24.23
CA GLN A 311 27.04 24.39 -25.46
C GLN A 311 25.81 25.28 -25.22
N TRP A 312 26.00 26.33 -24.42
CA TRP A 312 24.90 27.12 -23.86
C TRP A 312 24.07 27.85 -24.92
N ASP A 313 24.72 28.43 -25.93
CA ASP A 313 24.03 29.20 -26.98
C ASP A 313 23.21 28.28 -27.88
N GLU A 314 23.76 27.12 -28.26
CA GLU A 314 23.05 26.10 -29.01
C GLU A 314 21.88 25.50 -28.20
N ALA A 315 22.09 25.23 -26.91
CA ALA A 315 21.04 24.73 -26.02
C ALA A 315 19.86 25.72 -25.95
N ILE A 316 20.14 27.01 -25.70
CA ILE A 316 19.12 28.06 -25.65
C ILE A 316 18.37 28.15 -26.97
N SER A 317 19.06 28.09 -28.10
CA SER A 317 18.42 28.13 -29.44
C SER A 317 17.41 26.98 -29.65
N PHE A 318 17.73 25.77 -29.21
CA PHE A 318 16.78 24.66 -29.24
C PHE A 318 15.57 24.89 -28.34
N PHE A 319 15.78 25.41 -27.13
CA PHE A 319 14.67 25.69 -26.21
C PHE A 319 13.81 26.87 -26.68
N GLU A 320 14.37 27.93 -27.27
CA GLU A 320 13.62 29.03 -27.88
C GLU A 320 12.77 28.55 -29.06
N THR A 321 13.28 27.60 -29.84
CA THR A 321 12.49 26.94 -30.89
C THR A 321 11.32 26.15 -30.28
N ALA A 322 11.53 25.46 -29.15
CA ALA A 322 10.46 24.78 -28.43
C ALA A 322 9.40 25.76 -27.91
N VAL A 323 9.82 26.91 -27.34
CA VAL A 323 8.91 27.99 -26.92
C VAL A 323 8.12 28.55 -28.10
N ALA A 324 8.73 28.76 -29.26
CA ALA A 324 8.02 29.23 -30.45
C ALA A 324 6.94 28.24 -30.94
N MET A 325 7.18 26.94 -30.77
CA MET A 325 6.23 25.87 -31.12
C MET A 325 5.12 25.70 -30.08
N SER A 326 5.44 25.83 -28.79
CA SER A 326 4.50 25.70 -27.67
C SER A 326 4.81 26.76 -26.59
N PRO A 327 4.28 27.99 -26.75
CA PRO A 327 4.61 29.12 -25.86
C PRO A 327 4.19 28.94 -24.41
N ASN A 328 3.24 28.05 -24.13
CA ASN A 328 2.73 27.79 -22.78
C ASN A 328 3.42 26.59 -22.10
N ASP A 329 4.42 25.97 -22.74
CA ASP A 329 5.19 24.89 -22.11
C ASP A 329 6.25 25.49 -21.18
N SER A 330 6.04 25.36 -19.87
CA SER A 330 6.95 25.84 -18.84
C SER A 330 8.30 25.13 -18.86
N LEU A 331 8.38 23.91 -19.39
CA LEU A 331 9.62 23.13 -19.42
C LEU A 331 10.72 23.80 -20.24
N ALA A 332 10.38 24.34 -21.41
CA ALA A 332 11.36 25.02 -22.26
C ALA A 332 11.87 26.31 -21.61
N HIS A 333 10.98 27.08 -20.97
CA HIS A 333 11.33 28.29 -20.22
C HIS A 333 12.27 27.97 -19.05
N HIS A 334 11.94 26.95 -18.25
CA HIS A 334 12.78 26.46 -17.16
C HIS A 334 14.20 26.15 -17.64
N HIS A 335 14.34 25.44 -18.76
CA HIS A 335 15.66 25.11 -19.31
C HIS A 335 16.43 26.33 -19.84
N ILE A 336 15.76 27.32 -20.41
CA ILE A 336 16.40 28.59 -20.82
C ILE A 336 16.96 29.30 -19.59
N ASP A 337 16.17 29.42 -18.53
CA ASP A 337 16.59 30.08 -17.30
C ASP A 337 17.74 29.34 -16.63
N VAL A 338 17.69 28.01 -16.59
CA VAL A 338 18.80 27.17 -16.13
C VAL A 338 20.07 27.43 -16.94
N CYS A 339 20.00 27.41 -18.28
CA CYS A 339 21.16 27.69 -19.14
C CYS A 339 21.75 29.09 -18.86
N ARG A 340 20.91 30.11 -18.70
CA ARG A 340 21.35 31.49 -18.40
C ARG A 340 22.07 31.57 -17.06
N ILE A 341 21.56 30.91 -16.03
CA ILE A 341 22.20 30.86 -14.71
C ILE A 341 23.52 30.09 -14.80
N TYR A 342 23.48 28.88 -15.38
CA TYR A 342 24.60 27.94 -15.36
C TYR A 342 25.77 28.40 -16.25
N ARG A 343 25.51 29.16 -17.33
CA ARG A 343 26.58 29.76 -18.14
C ARG A 343 27.53 30.66 -17.34
N SER A 344 27.08 31.21 -16.21
CA SER A 344 27.90 32.04 -15.32
C SER A 344 28.62 31.27 -14.21
N VAL A 345 28.37 29.96 -14.10
CA VAL A 345 28.95 29.08 -13.07
C VAL A 345 30.20 28.42 -13.62
N ASP A 346 31.28 28.45 -12.84
CA ASP A 346 32.51 27.73 -13.14
C ASP A 346 32.36 26.26 -12.67
N PHE A 347 32.07 25.37 -13.62
CA PHE A 347 31.94 23.94 -13.34
C PHE A 347 33.30 23.26 -13.27
N LYS A 348 33.42 22.28 -12.37
CA LYS A 348 34.59 21.40 -12.36
C LYS A 348 34.70 20.63 -13.67
N GLU A 349 35.91 20.23 -14.04
CA GLU A 349 36.19 19.46 -15.26
C GLU A 349 35.40 18.13 -15.33
N ASP A 350 34.96 17.59 -14.19
CA ASP A 350 34.19 16.35 -14.07
C ASP A 350 32.66 16.56 -14.01
N TRP A 351 32.16 17.75 -14.37
CA TRP A 351 30.72 18.00 -14.39
C TRP A 351 30.03 17.19 -15.49
N ASP A 352 29.03 16.41 -15.10
CA ASP A 352 28.30 15.47 -15.96
C ASP A 352 26.97 16.03 -16.48
N GLY A 353 26.81 17.35 -16.47
CA GLY A 353 25.63 18.03 -17.02
C GLY A 353 24.36 17.98 -16.15
N ALA A 354 24.41 17.27 -15.02
CA ALA A 354 23.25 17.06 -14.17
C ALA A 354 22.92 18.28 -13.32
N LEU A 355 21.64 18.61 -13.24
CA LEU A 355 21.16 19.66 -12.34
C LEU A 355 21.14 19.13 -10.91
N VAL A 356 21.68 19.92 -9.98
CA VAL A 356 21.68 19.61 -8.55
C VAL A 356 20.57 20.42 -7.90
N TYR A 357 19.68 19.73 -7.19
CA TYR A 357 18.57 20.33 -6.46
C TYR A 357 18.67 20.08 -4.97
#